data_AF-A0A484MJT0-F1
#
_entry.id   AF-A0A484MJT0-F1
#
_cell.length_a   1.000
_cell.length_b   1.000
_cell.length_c   1.000
_cell.angle_alpha   90.00
_cell.angle_beta   90.00
_cell.angle_gamma   90.00
#
_symmetry.space_group_name_H-M   'P 1'
#
loop_
_entity.id
_entity.type
_entity.pdbx_description
1 polymer ?
#
loop_
_entity_poly.entity_id
_entity_poly.type
_entity_poly.pdbx_seq_one_letter_code
_entity_poly.pdbx_strand_id
1 'polypeptide(L)'
;MYTKLRPRTVSIADLGCSSGTNAFGAVSGIMKAIDCVRKKLRLQSPEYNIYLNDLPGNDFNAIFGSWPQHLQDLKKEMGEGFDGECFCNGVPGSFYERLFPTNSLHFVHSSYSLMWLSQVPRGAEENKRNIYLAPNTPPCVVKAYYEQFERDFETFLKCRAKELVTGGAMVLTILGRISEDPCSREGCHIWELLGLALSDLVEQVFLK
;
A
#
# COMPACT_ATOMS: atom_id res chain seq x y z
N MET A 1 14.64 -1.38 -15.62
CA MET A 1 14.45 -2.66 -14.90
C MET A 1 14.08 -3.78 -15.86
N TYR A 2 12.87 -3.81 -16.44
CA TYR A 2 12.42 -4.88 -17.35
C TYR A 2 13.40 -5.14 -18.53
N THR A 3 13.95 -4.07 -19.10
CA THR A 3 14.93 -4.12 -20.19
C THR A 3 16.27 -4.79 -19.83
N LYS A 4 16.65 -4.73 -18.54
CA LYS A 4 17.92 -5.26 -18.02
C LYS A 4 17.77 -6.71 -17.54
N LEU A 5 16.68 -7.02 -16.84
CA LEU A 5 16.46 -8.35 -16.25
C LEU A 5 15.91 -9.37 -17.24
N ARG A 6 15.10 -8.92 -18.22
CA ARG A 6 14.38 -9.77 -19.20
C ARG A 6 13.82 -11.06 -18.59
N PRO A 7 13.12 -10.99 -17.44
CA PRO A 7 12.68 -12.19 -16.76
C PRO A 7 11.54 -12.83 -17.56
N ARG A 8 11.48 -14.16 -17.54
CA ARG A 8 10.34 -14.91 -18.10
C ARG A 8 9.06 -14.68 -17.30
N THR A 9 9.20 -14.42 -16.01
CA THR A 9 8.10 -14.16 -15.07
C THR A 9 8.38 -12.87 -14.32
N VAL A 10 7.42 -11.95 -14.28
CA VAL A 10 7.49 -10.71 -13.51
C VAL A 10 6.56 -10.82 -12.31
N SER A 11 7.15 -10.76 -11.12
CA SER A 11 6.44 -10.76 -9.84
C SER A 11 6.16 -9.33 -9.37
N ILE A 12 4.90 -8.96 -9.24
CA ILE A 12 4.45 -7.64 -8.80
C ILE A 12 3.68 -7.82 -7.50
N ALA A 13 4.04 -7.08 -6.46
CA ALA A 13 3.27 -7.02 -5.23
C ALA A 13 2.63 -5.64 -5.04
N ASP A 14 1.35 -5.60 -4.70
CA ASP A 14 0.66 -4.41 -4.21
C ASP A 14 0.39 -4.58 -2.70
N LEU A 15 0.97 -3.70 -1.88
CA LEU A 15 0.95 -3.81 -0.43
C LEU A 15 -0.03 -2.79 0.18
N GLY A 16 -1.08 -3.31 0.80
CA GLY A 16 -2.25 -2.53 1.22
C GLY A 16 -3.20 -2.29 0.04
N CYS A 17 -3.58 -3.36 -0.65
CA CYS A 17 -4.41 -3.31 -1.85
C CYS A 17 -5.88 -2.96 -1.58
N SER A 18 -6.34 -3.02 -0.32
CA SER A 18 -7.75 -2.90 0.06
C SER A 18 -8.63 -3.91 -0.70
N SER A 19 -9.87 -3.56 -0.99
CA SER A 19 -10.85 -4.41 -1.66
C SER A 19 -11.50 -3.69 -2.85
N GLY A 20 -12.14 -4.47 -3.75
CA GLY A 20 -12.87 -3.94 -4.89
C GLY A 20 -11.99 -3.51 -6.07
N THR A 21 -12.51 -2.63 -6.92
CA THR A 21 -11.88 -2.26 -8.21
C THR A 21 -10.55 -1.52 -8.06
N ASN A 22 -10.33 -0.84 -6.92
CA ASN A 22 -9.09 -0.11 -6.66
C ASN A 22 -7.87 -1.04 -6.54
N ALA A 23 -8.07 -2.28 -6.06
CA ALA A 23 -7.00 -3.25 -5.80
C ALA A 23 -6.21 -3.63 -7.06
N PHE A 24 -6.78 -3.45 -8.26
CA PHE A 24 -6.13 -3.84 -9.51
C PHE A 24 -5.53 -2.68 -10.30
N GLY A 25 -5.89 -1.43 -9.97
CA GLY A 25 -5.55 -0.26 -10.80
C GLY A 25 -4.04 -0.06 -10.94
N ALA A 26 -3.32 -0.12 -9.82
CA ALA A 26 -1.87 0.04 -9.80
C ALA A 26 -1.15 -1.09 -10.55
N VAL A 27 -1.50 -2.34 -10.25
CA VAL A 27 -0.93 -3.53 -10.92
C VAL A 27 -1.18 -3.48 -12.43
N SER A 28 -2.39 -3.14 -12.85
CA SER A 28 -2.75 -2.99 -14.26
C SER A 28 -1.92 -1.90 -14.95
N GLY A 29 -1.69 -0.77 -14.28
CA GLY A 29 -0.83 0.29 -14.77
C GLY A 29 0.62 -0.16 -14.96
N ILE A 30 1.17 -0.92 -14.00
CA ILE A 30 2.52 -1.47 -14.08
C ILE A 30 2.63 -2.47 -15.23
N MET A 31 1.65 -3.36 -15.39
CA MET A 31 1.61 -4.33 -16.49
C MET A 31 1.55 -3.64 -17.85
N LYS A 32 0.71 -2.61 -18.01
CA LYS A 32 0.64 -1.79 -19.23
C LYS A 32 1.97 -1.11 -19.54
N ALA A 33 2.67 -0.59 -18.53
CA ALA A 33 3.99 0.02 -18.71
C ALA A 33 5.04 -1.02 -19.17
N ILE A 34 5.02 -2.23 -18.60
CA ILE A 34 5.91 -3.33 -19.01
C ILE A 34 5.60 -3.75 -20.45
N ASP A 35 4.33 -3.90 -20.81
CA ASP A 35 3.88 -4.26 -22.16
C ASP A 35 4.29 -3.22 -23.20
N CYS A 36 4.18 -1.92 -22.88
CA CYS A 36 4.67 -0.85 -23.76
C CYS A 36 6.17 -1.00 -24.05
N VAL A 37 6.98 -1.30 -23.03
CA VAL A 37 8.42 -1.52 -23.18
C VAL A 37 8.71 -2.79 -23.98
N ARG A 38 7.97 -3.88 -23.70
CA ARG A 38 8.05 -5.14 -24.45
C ARG A 38 7.84 -4.91 -25.94
N LYS A 39 6.73 -4.26 -26.31
CA LYS A 39 6.36 -3.97 -27.71
C LYS A 39 7.45 -3.16 -28.42
N LYS A 40 7.97 -2.10 -27.79
CA LYS A 40 9.07 -1.29 -28.32
C LYS A 40 10.33 -2.10 -28.59
N LEU A 41 10.62 -3.09 -27.74
CA LEU A 41 11.81 -3.94 -27.86
C LEU A 41 11.56 -5.25 -28.62
N ARG A 42 10.35 -5.47 -29.13
CA ARG A 42 9.92 -6.71 -29.82
C ARG A 42 10.22 -7.97 -29.01
N LEU A 43 9.97 -7.90 -27.71
CA LEU A 43 10.12 -9.03 -26.78
C LEU A 43 8.83 -9.84 -26.66
N GLN A 44 8.93 -11.07 -26.16
CA GLN A 44 7.78 -11.91 -25.80
C GLN A 44 7.17 -11.46 -24.48
N SER A 45 5.87 -11.76 -24.26
CA SER A 45 5.21 -11.40 -23.00
C SER A 45 5.79 -12.23 -21.86
N PRO A 46 6.07 -11.62 -20.71
CA PRO A 46 6.37 -12.40 -19.53
C PRO A 46 5.06 -12.94 -18.94
N GLU A 47 5.17 -13.96 -18.12
CA GLU A 47 4.13 -14.33 -17.16
C GLU A 47 4.11 -13.29 -16.04
N TYR A 48 2.93 -12.97 -15.51
CA TYR A 48 2.76 -12.04 -14.40
C TYR A 48 2.30 -12.77 -13.15
N ASN A 49 3.11 -12.75 -12.10
CA ASN A 49 2.71 -13.17 -10.77
C ASN A 49 2.32 -11.94 -9.96
N ILE A 50 1.03 -11.79 -9.68
CA ILE A 50 0.47 -10.66 -8.98
C ILE A 50 0.18 -11.10 -7.55
N TYR A 51 0.70 -10.33 -6.60
CA TYR A 51 0.46 -10.51 -5.17
C TYR A 51 -0.29 -9.30 -4.64
N LEU A 52 -1.51 -9.53 -4.17
CA LEU A 52 -2.34 -8.54 -3.51
C LEU A 52 -2.24 -8.79 -2.01
N ASN A 53 -1.54 -7.91 -1.31
CA ASN A 53 -1.36 -8.00 0.13
C ASN A 53 -2.27 -7.01 0.85
N ASP A 54 -2.84 -7.47 1.96
CA ASP A 54 -3.49 -6.64 2.94
C ASP A 54 -3.51 -7.38 4.30
N LEU A 55 -4.03 -6.73 5.34
CA LEU A 55 -4.23 -7.36 6.64
C LEU A 55 -5.23 -8.54 6.52
N PRO A 56 -5.14 -9.55 7.41
CA PRO A 56 -6.01 -10.72 7.36
C PRO A 56 -7.52 -10.43 7.40
N GLY A 57 -7.92 -9.27 7.94
CA GLY A 57 -9.32 -8.84 8.01
C GLY A 57 -9.87 -8.19 6.73
N ASN A 58 -9.05 -8.01 5.69
CA ASN A 58 -9.49 -7.46 4.41
C ASN A 58 -10.39 -8.44 3.64
N ASP A 59 -11.28 -7.92 2.79
CA ASP A 59 -12.21 -8.72 2.00
C ASP A 59 -11.57 -9.27 0.71
N PHE A 60 -10.69 -10.26 0.89
CA PHE A 60 -10.10 -10.99 -0.24
C PHE A 60 -11.14 -11.71 -1.10
N ASN A 61 -12.32 -12.04 -0.57
CA ASN A 61 -13.38 -12.68 -1.35
C ASN A 61 -13.91 -11.72 -2.43
N ALA A 62 -14.10 -10.44 -2.11
CA ALA A 62 -14.49 -9.43 -3.08
C ALA A 62 -13.44 -9.26 -4.20
N ILE A 63 -12.15 -9.32 -3.84
CA ILE A 63 -11.04 -9.26 -4.81
C ILE A 63 -11.10 -10.47 -5.74
N PHE A 64 -11.10 -11.70 -5.20
CA PHE A 64 -11.08 -12.89 -6.03
C PHE A 64 -12.37 -13.10 -6.82
N GLY A 65 -13.51 -12.65 -6.30
CA GLY A 65 -14.79 -12.68 -7.01
C GLY A 65 -14.79 -11.77 -8.25
N SER A 66 -14.07 -10.64 -8.20
CA SER A 66 -13.98 -9.69 -9.32
C SER A 66 -12.82 -9.94 -10.28
N TRP A 67 -11.81 -10.72 -9.87
CA TRP A 67 -10.61 -11.00 -10.66
C TRP A 67 -10.86 -11.55 -12.08
N PRO A 68 -11.75 -12.54 -12.31
CA PRO A 68 -11.93 -13.11 -13.65
C PRO A 68 -12.40 -12.07 -14.67
N GLN A 69 -13.33 -11.19 -14.27
CA GLN A 69 -13.82 -10.12 -15.13
C GLN A 69 -12.74 -9.07 -15.37
N HIS A 70 -12.04 -8.65 -14.30
CA HIS A 70 -10.94 -7.70 -14.41
C HIS A 70 -9.85 -8.19 -15.36
N LEU A 71 -9.46 -9.46 -15.28
CA LEU A 71 -8.44 -10.04 -16.15
C LEU A 71 -8.86 -10.04 -17.62
N GLN A 72 -10.13 -10.35 -17.92
CA GLN A 72 -10.64 -10.28 -19.29
C GLN A 72 -10.56 -8.85 -19.84
N ASP A 73 -10.96 -7.87 -19.05
CA ASP A 73 -10.96 -6.46 -19.48
C ASP A 73 -9.53 -5.94 -19.63
N LEU A 74 -8.62 -6.30 -18.73
CA LEU A 74 -7.20 -6.00 -18.86
C LEU A 74 -6.60 -6.62 -20.14
N LYS A 75 -6.90 -7.90 -20.44
CA LYS A 75 -6.42 -8.55 -21.68
C LYS A 75 -6.94 -7.82 -22.93
N LYS A 76 -8.20 -7.36 -22.94
CA LYS A 76 -8.76 -6.54 -24.04
C LYS A 76 -8.02 -5.21 -24.19
N GLU A 77 -7.77 -4.51 -23.08
CA GLU A 77 -7.07 -3.21 -23.09
C GLU A 77 -5.61 -3.31 -23.54
N MET A 78 -4.94 -4.43 -23.25
CA MET A 78 -3.56 -4.68 -23.67
C MET A 78 -3.44 -4.95 -25.18
N GLY A 79 -4.56 -5.31 -25.83
CA GLY A 79 -4.71 -5.44 -27.27
C GLY A 79 -4.13 -6.72 -27.87
N GLU A 80 -4.26 -6.86 -29.19
CA GLU A 80 -3.75 -8.00 -29.94
C GLU A 80 -2.21 -8.10 -29.80
N GLY A 81 -1.72 -9.29 -29.43
CA GLY A 81 -0.30 -9.56 -29.18
C GLY A 81 0.13 -9.54 -27.70
N PHE A 82 -0.80 -9.47 -26.76
CA PHE A 82 -0.56 -9.88 -25.37
C PHE A 82 -0.90 -11.36 -25.20
N ASP A 83 0.13 -12.19 -25.04
CA ASP A 83 0.05 -13.63 -24.81
C ASP A 83 0.54 -14.05 -23.41
N GLY A 84 0.77 -13.06 -22.53
CA GLY A 84 1.23 -13.31 -21.16
C GLY A 84 0.10 -13.86 -20.28
N GLU A 85 0.42 -14.86 -19.47
CA GLU A 85 -0.50 -15.33 -18.43
C GLU A 85 -0.36 -14.52 -17.15
N CYS A 86 -1.48 -14.35 -16.43
CA CYS A 86 -1.56 -13.54 -15.22
C CYS A 86 -2.12 -14.36 -14.07
N PHE A 87 -1.33 -14.53 -13.02
CA PHE A 87 -1.68 -15.30 -11.83
C PHE A 87 -1.89 -14.35 -10.65
N CYS A 88 -3.10 -14.33 -10.10
CA CYS A 88 -3.44 -13.50 -8.94
C CYS A 88 -3.37 -14.31 -7.66
N ASN A 89 -2.70 -13.75 -6.65
CA ASN A 89 -2.46 -14.37 -5.36
C ASN A 89 -2.82 -13.36 -4.26
N GLY A 90 -3.51 -13.80 -3.22
CA GLY A 90 -3.73 -13.02 -2.01
C GLY A 90 -2.69 -13.35 -0.96
N VAL A 91 -2.20 -12.33 -0.26
CA VAL A 91 -1.18 -12.47 0.78
C VAL A 91 -1.68 -11.80 2.05
N PRO A 92 -2.40 -12.52 2.92
CA PRO A 92 -2.88 -11.95 4.19
C PRO A 92 -1.70 -11.79 5.15
N GLY A 93 -1.47 -10.57 5.64
CA GLY A 93 -0.43 -10.29 6.62
C GLY A 93 0.02 -8.84 6.65
N SER A 94 0.69 -8.47 7.73
CA SER A 94 1.28 -7.13 7.86
C SER A 94 2.50 -7.01 6.96
N PHE A 95 2.49 -6.01 6.07
CA PHE A 95 3.69 -5.53 5.38
C PHE A 95 4.80 -4.97 6.28
N TYR A 96 4.59 -4.82 7.60
CA TYR A 96 5.68 -4.60 8.55
C TYR A 96 6.43 -5.90 8.93
N GLU A 97 6.11 -7.01 8.27
CA GLU A 97 6.78 -8.31 8.42
C GLU A 97 7.28 -8.84 7.06
N ARG A 98 7.93 -10.01 7.08
CA ARG A 98 8.30 -10.75 5.87
C ARG A 98 7.06 -11.42 5.31
N LEU A 99 6.72 -11.09 4.07
CA LEU A 99 5.57 -11.63 3.35
C LEU A 99 5.98 -12.57 2.22
N PHE A 100 7.18 -12.39 1.69
CA PHE A 100 7.64 -13.10 0.50
C PHE A 100 9.01 -13.77 0.73
N PRO A 101 9.33 -14.84 -0.04
CA PRO A 101 10.68 -15.39 -0.09
C PRO A 101 11.73 -14.34 -0.50
N THR A 102 12.99 -14.65 -0.24
CA THR A 102 14.08 -13.75 -0.61
C THR A 102 14.26 -13.72 -2.13
N ASN A 103 14.51 -12.52 -2.69
CA ASN A 103 14.69 -12.30 -4.14
C ASN A 103 13.54 -12.86 -5.00
N SER A 104 12.28 -12.68 -4.60
CA SER A 104 11.11 -13.17 -5.35
C SER A 104 10.30 -12.07 -6.03
N LEU A 105 10.44 -10.82 -5.60
CA LEU A 105 9.66 -9.70 -6.11
C LEU A 105 10.49 -8.87 -7.09
N HIS A 106 9.88 -8.57 -8.24
CA HIS A 106 10.46 -7.69 -9.24
C HIS A 106 10.03 -6.25 -8.97
N PHE A 107 8.75 -6.04 -8.69
CA PHE A 107 8.17 -4.73 -8.46
C PHE A 107 7.30 -4.74 -7.22
N VAL A 108 7.44 -3.73 -6.37
CA VAL A 108 6.56 -3.50 -5.22
C VAL A 108 5.87 -2.16 -5.39
N HIS A 109 4.57 -2.15 -5.20
CA HIS A 109 3.74 -0.97 -5.15
C HIS A 109 3.06 -0.88 -3.79
N SER A 110 2.88 0.35 -3.30
CA SER A 110 2.06 0.64 -2.13
C SER A 110 1.56 2.07 -2.28
N SER A 111 0.25 2.26 -2.13
CA SER A 111 -0.38 3.57 -2.24
C SER A 111 -1.38 3.74 -1.12
N TYR A 112 -1.28 4.84 -0.37
CA TYR A 112 -2.20 5.16 0.72
C TYR A 112 -2.34 4.05 1.78
N SER A 113 -1.27 3.28 2.01
CA SER A 113 -1.23 2.24 3.05
C SER A 113 -0.14 2.47 4.10
N LEU A 114 1.04 2.98 3.71
CA LEU A 114 2.19 3.16 4.60
C LEU A 114 2.05 4.26 5.67
N MET A 115 1.01 5.08 5.63
CA MET A 115 0.72 6.03 6.71
C MET A 115 0.01 5.36 7.90
N TRP A 116 -0.50 4.14 7.73
CA TRP A 116 -1.07 3.35 8.83
C TRP A 116 0.06 2.71 9.63
N LEU A 117 0.15 3.06 10.92
CA LEU A 117 1.12 2.50 11.84
C LEU A 117 0.82 1.03 12.15
N SER A 118 1.85 0.28 12.53
CA SER A 118 1.70 -1.12 12.95
C SER A 118 0.88 -1.26 14.24
N GLN A 119 0.90 -0.21 15.07
CA GLN A 119 0.18 -0.13 16.34
C GLN A 119 -0.02 1.32 16.76
N VAL A 120 -0.92 1.55 17.73
CA VAL A 120 -1.01 2.84 18.41
C VAL A 120 0.33 3.13 19.13
N PRO A 121 0.91 4.34 18.97
CA PRO A 121 2.15 4.70 19.65
C PRO A 121 2.00 4.63 21.18
N ARG A 122 3.01 4.10 21.86
CA ARG A 122 3.05 4.12 23.34
C ARG A 122 3.15 5.57 23.82
N GLY A 123 2.28 5.99 24.74
CA GLY A 123 2.19 7.38 25.18
C GLY A 123 1.16 8.21 24.40
N ALA A 124 0.49 7.64 23.40
CA ALA A 124 -0.60 8.32 22.70
C ALA A 124 -1.83 8.58 23.60
N GLU A 125 -1.98 7.82 24.70
CA GLU A 125 -3.00 7.99 25.72
C GLU A 125 -2.97 9.36 26.42
N GLU A 126 -1.82 10.05 26.39
CA GLU A 126 -1.70 11.42 26.90
C GLU A 126 -2.42 12.45 26.01
N ASN A 127 -2.81 12.08 24.78
CA ASN A 127 -3.54 12.94 23.85
C ASN A 127 -5.04 12.97 24.16
N LYS A 128 -5.38 13.37 25.39
CA LYS A 128 -6.76 13.36 25.88
C LYS A 128 -7.67 14.20 24.99
N ARG A 129 -8.85 13.66 24.67
CA ARG A 129 -9.90 14.27 23.82
C ARG A 129 -9.56 14.42 22.34
N ASN A 130 -8.40 13.94 21.89
CA ASN A 130 -8.06 13.90 20.47
C ASN A 130 -7.95 12.44 20.01
N ILE A 131 -8.33 12.19 18.77
CA ILE A 131 -8.19 10.86 18.14
C ILE A 131 -6.92 10.73 17.30
N TYR A 132 -6.22 11.84 17.08
CA TYR A 132 -4.97 11.94 16.33
C TYR A 132 -4.19 13.21 16.74
N LEU A 133 -3.09 13.52 16.07
CA LEU A 133 -2.37 14.79 16.24
C LEU A 133 -3.29 15.97 15.92
N ALA A 134 -3.22 17.01 16.74
CA ALA A 134 -4.06 18.21 16.73
C ALA A 134 -3.29 19.40 17.34
N PRO A 135 -3.71 20.66 17.16
CA PRO A 135 -2.97 21.84 17.63
C PRO A 135 -2.61 21.84 19.13
N ASN A 136 -3.40 21.19 19.97
CA ASN A 136 -3.19 21.08 21.42
C ASN A 136 -2.50 19.76 21.83
N THR A 137 -1.97 18.98 20.89
CA THR A 137 -1.33 17.69 21.18
C THR A 137 -0.03 17.89 21.98
N PRO A 138 0.17 17.14 23.08
CA PRO A 138 1.42 17.19 23.83
C PRO A 138 2.65 16.83 22.99
N PRO A 139 3.80 17.50 23.15
CA PRO A 139 5.01 17.17 22.39
C PRO A 139 5.48 15.72 22.54
N CYS A 140 5.24 15.09 23.70
CA CYS A 140 5.58 13.67 23.91
C CYS A 140 4.77 12.74 22.98
N VAL A 141 3.51 13.06 22.69
CA VAL A 141 2.65 12.30 21.78
C VAL A 141 3.15 12.45 20.35
N VAL A 142 3.44 13.69 19.92
CA VAL A 142 4.00 13.96 18.59
C VAL A 142 5.27 13.12 18.36
N LYS A 143 6.18 13.14 19.35
CA LYS A 143 7.40 12.34 19.32
C LYS A 143 7.10 10.84 19.25
N ALA A 144 6.15 10.34 20.02
CA ALA A 144 5.77 8.93 20.01
C ALA A 144 5.26 8.47 18.63
N TYR A 145 4.41 9.27 17.97
CA TYR A 145 3.95 9.00 16.60
C TYR A 145 5.10 8.95 15.60
N TYR A 146 6.01 9.93 15.68
CA TYR A 146 7.17 9.99 14.80
C TYR A 146 8.09 8.77 14.96
N GLU A 147 8.45 8.43 16.21
CA GLU A 147 9.30 7.27 16.49
C GLU A 147 8.62 5.94 16.09
N GLN A 148 7.29 5.85 16.21
CA GLN A 148 6.55 4.68 15.74
C GLN A 148 6.61 4.56 14.23
N PHE A 149 6.34 5.65 13.50
CA PHE A 149 6.47 5.68 12.04
C PHE A 149 7.88 5.32 11.57
N GLU A 150 8.91 5.88 12.20
CA GLU A 150 10.31 5.61 11.85
C GLU A 150 10.64 4.11 11.98
N ARG A 151 10.28 3.49 13.12
CA ARG A 151 10.49 2.04 13.31
C ARG A 151 9.72 1.19 12.31
N ASP A 152 8.46 1.55 12.05
CA ASP A 152 7.59 0.84 11.13
C ASP A 152 8.13 0.92 9.69
N PHE A 153 8.46 2.13 9.24
CA PHE A 153 8.98 2.35 7.89
C PHE A 153 10.36 1.73 7.69
N GLU A 154 11.25 1.80 8.70
CA GLU A 154 12.54 1.12 8.67
C GLU A 154 12.36 -0.41 8.56
N THR A 155 11.44 -0.98 9.34
CA THR A 155 11.13 -2.42 9.30
C THR A 155 10.56 -2.83 7.95
N PHE A 156 9.63 -2.05 7.40
CA PHE A 156 9.11 -2.23 6.05
C PHE A 156 10.25 -2.28 5.03
N LEU A 157 11.13 -1.27 5.01
CA LEU A 157 12.26 -1.22 4.07
C LEU A 157 13.21 -2.42 4.24
N LYS A 158 13.52 -2.82 5.48
CA LYS A 158 14.37 -4.00 5.76
C LYS A 158 13.76 -5.29 5.23
N CYS A 159 12.44 -5.47 5.36
CA CYS A 159 11.74 -6.62 4.80
C CYS A 159 11.75 -6.58 3.27
N ARG A 160 11.36 -5.45 2.66
CA ARG A 160 11.31 -5.30 1.20
C ARG A 160 12.68 -5.46 0.54
N ALA A 161 13.74 -4.97 1.17
CA ALA A 161 15.11 -5.12 0.69
C ALA A 161 15.54 -6.59 0.56
N LYS A 162 15.02 -7.50 1.40
CA LYS A 162 15.28 -8.94 1.31
C LYS A 162 14.44 -9.62 0.23
N GLU A 163 13.26 -9.09 -0.06
CA GLU A 163 12.27 -9.72 -0.95
C GLU A 163 12.44 -9.31 -2.40
N LEU A 164 12.94 -8.09 -2.65
CA LEU A 164 13.24 -7.59 -3.99
C LEU A 164 14.44 -8.30 -4.60
N VAL A 165 14.31 -8.64 -5.88
CA VAL A 165 15.46 -9.08 -6.70
C VAL A 165 16.46 -7.96 -6.89
N THR A 166 17.71 -8.32 -7.18
CA THR A 166 18.71 -7.34 -7.62
C THR A 166 18.21 -6.59 -8.85
N GLY A 167 18.17 -5.25 -8.77
CA GLY A 167 17.65 -4.40 -9.85
C GLY A 167 16.12 -4.28 -9.90
N GLY A 168 15.40 -4.86 -8.94
CA GLY A 168 13.98 -4.61 -8.71
C GLY A 168 13.69 -3.17 -8.26
N ALA A 169 12.42 -2.79 -8.23
CA ALA A 169 12.01 -1.42 -7.93
C ALA A 169 10.80 -1.37 -6.99
N MET A 170 10.68 -0.27 -6.24
CA MET A 170 9.50 0.06 -5.47
C MET A 170 8.93 1.41 -5.88
N VAL A 171 7.61 1.54 -5.85
CA VAL A 171 6.90 2.81 -5.96
C VAL A 171 5.97 2.94 -4.76
N LEU A 172 6.22 3.95 -3.94
CA LEU A 172 5.52 4.19 -2.68
C LEU A 172 4.84 5.55 -2.74
N THR A 173 3.52 5.58 -2.55
CA THR A 173 2.73 6.81 -2.46
C THR A 173 2.15 6.90 -1.05
N ILE A 174 2.64 7.86 -0.27
CA ILE A 174 2.28 8.03 1.14
C ILE A 174 1.62 9.39 1.31
N LEU A 175 0.49 9.44 2.03
CA LEU A 175 -0.08 10.71 2.45
C LEU A 175 0.88 11.38 3.44
N GLY A 176 1.42 12.53 3.05
CA GLY A 176 2.35 13.32 3.85
C GLY A 176 1.81 14.73 4.10
N ARG A 177 2.73 15.63 4.47
CA ARG A 177 2.49 17.05 4.73
C ARG A 177 3.67 17.86 4.19
N ILE A 178 3.41 19.12 3.83
CA ILE A 178 4.46 20.07 3.42
C ILE A 178 4.95 20.85 4.63
N SER A 179 4.01 21.30 5.47
CA SER A 179 4.32 21.96 6.73
C SER A 179 5.21 21.11 7.62
N GLU A 180 6.22 21.73 8.23
CA GLU A 180 7.09 21.10 9.23
C GLU A 180 6.39 20.89 10.59
N ASP A 181 5.26 21.55 10.83
CA ASP A 181 4.42 21.33 12.01
C ASP A 181 3.50 20.09 11.85
N PRO A 182 3.72 19.01 12.63
CA PRO A 182 2.92 17.79 12.55
C PRO A 182 1.48 17.98 12.98
N CYS A 183 1.17 19.05 13.72
CA CYS A 183 -0.17 19.40 14.18
C CYS A 183 -0.89 20.35 13.22
N SER A 184 -0.28 20.67 12.07
CA SER A 184 -0.89 21.51 11.05
C SER A 184 -2.09 20.83 10.37
N ARG A 185 -2.97 21.66 9.79
CA ARG A 185 -4.19 21.20 9.12
C ARG A 185 -3.92 20.33 7.89
N GLU A 186 -2.74 20.42 7.27
CA GLU A 186 -2.43 19.64 6.06
C GLU A 186 -2.48 18.12 6.29
N GLY A 187 -2.04 17.64 7.45
CA GLY A 187 -2.03 16.21 7.79
C GLY A 187 -3.13 15.77 8.75
N CYS A 188 -3.66 16.70 9.56
CA CYS A 188 -4.50 16.36 10.71
C CYS A 188 -5.98 16.71 10.52
N HIS A 189 -6.34 17.51 9.52
CA HIS A 189 -7.66 18.13 9.47
C HIS A 189 -8.83 17.14 9.44
N ILE A 190 -8.71 16.03 8.69
CA ILE A 190 -9.76 15.01 8.64
C ILE A 190 -10.00 14.36 10.01
N TRP A 191 -8.93 14.13 10.76
CA TRP A 191 -8.99 13.53 12.09
C TRP A 191 -9.44 14.53 13.16
N GLU A 192 -9.06 15.80 13.02
CA GLU A 192 -9.55 16.89 13.87
C GLU A 192 -11.07 17.02 13.75
N LEU A 193 -11.62 17.06 12.52
CA LEU A 193 -13.07 17.13 12.29
C LEU A 193 -13.81 15.92 12.85
N LEU A 194 -13.25 14.72 12.68
CA LEU A 194 -13.83 13.50 13.26
C LEU A 194 -13.77 13.54 14.80
N GLY A 195 -12.68 14.04 15.39
CA GLY A 195 -12.55 14.22 16.83
C GLY A 195 -13.59 15.17 17.41
N LEU A 196 -13.89 16.27 16.70
CA LEU A 196 -14.96 17.19 17.07
C LEU A 196 -16.34 16.52 17.00
N ALA A 197 -16.65 15.82 15.91
CA ALA A 197 -17.92 15.11 15.78
C ALA A 197 -18.12 14.05 16.88
N LEU A 198 -17.05 13.32 17.24
CA LEU A 198 -17.09 12.36 18.35
C LEU A 198 -17.28 13.05 19.71
N SER A 199 -16.66 14.21 19.90
CA SER A 199 -16.83 15.01 21.13
C SER A 199 -18.28 15.48 21.28
N ASP A 200 -18.90 15.96 20.20
CA ASP A 200 -20.31 16.37 20.18
C ASP A 200 -21.23 15.19 20.56
N LEU A 201 -20.93 13.98 20.07
CA LEU A 201 -21.69 12.77 20.41
C LEU A 201 -21.50 12.33 21.87
N VAL A 202 -20.32 12.54 22.46
CA VAL A 202 -20.08 12.31 23.89
C VAL A 202 -20.86 13.32 24.73
N GLU A 203 -20.86 14.60 24.35
CA GLU A 203 -21.63 15.65 25.04
C GLU A 203 -23.14 15.40 25.00
N GLN A 204 -23.63 14.86 23.88
CA GLN A 204 -25.03 14.44 23.71
C GLN A 204 -25.35 13.06 24.32
N VAL A 205 -24.39 12.40 24.99
CA VAL A 205 -24.56 11.11 25.68
C VAL A 205 -24.90 9.95 24.71
N PHE A 206 -24.53 10.07 23.43
CA PHE A 206 -24.62 8.97 22.46
C PHE A 206 -23.41 8.03 22.53
N LEU A 207 -22.27 8.55 23.00
CA LEU A 207 -21.03 7.81 23.22
C LEU A 207 -20.60 7.97 24.69
N LYS A 208 -19.93 6.95 25.24
CA LYS A 208 -19.35 6.97 26.58
C LYS A 208 -17.84 7.09 26.52
#